data_AF-A0A367RGC4-F1
#
_entry.id   AF-A0A367RGC4-F1
#
_cell.length_a   1.000
_cell.length_b   1.000
_cell.length_c   1.000
_cell.angle_alpha   90.00
_cell.angle_beta   90.00
_cell.angle_gamma   90.00
#
_symmetry.space_group_name_H-M   'P 1'
#
loop_
_entity.id
_entity.type
_entity.pdbx_description
1 polymer ?
#
loop_
_entity_poly.entity_id
_entity_poly.type
_entity_poly.pdbx_seq_one_letter_code
_entity_poly.pdbx_strand_id
1 'polypeptide(L)' 'MTNQKPMEELTPNQLLEARNWIKDCSPWGDLQEEQVDELTDDEVTAGIARHFEGGISEFKKTVPTEEE' A
#
# COMPACT_ATOMS: atom_id res chain seq x y z
N MET A 1 4.03 26.66 5.30
CA MET A 1 3.51 25.62 6.20
C MET A 1 2.79 24.61 5.33
N THR A 2 3.50 23.60 4.83
CA THR A 2 2.87 22.54 4.04
C THR A 2 2.12 21.65 5.00
N ASN A 3 0.79 21.75 5.00
CA ASN A 3 -0.11 20.82 5.67
C ASN A 3 0.08 19.43 5.04
N GLN A 4 1.01 18.64 5.58
CA GLN A 4 1.07 17.22 5.32
C GLN A 4 -0.17 16.63 6.02
N LYS A 5 -1.19 16.24 5.25
CA LYS A 5 -2.23 15.34 5.77
C LYS A 5 -1.48 14.14 6.39
N PRO A 6 -1.85 13.67 7.59
CA PRO A 6 -1.31 12.41 8.07
C PRO A 6 -1.66 11.36 7.02
N MET A 7 -0.66 10.80 6.34
CA MET A 7 -0.90 9.62 5.50
C MET A 7 -1.49 8.58 6.44
N GLU A 8 -2.63 8.01 6.07
CA GLU A 8 -3.24 6.94 6.85
C GLU A 8 -2.25 5.77 6.89
N GLU A 9 -1.57 5.59 8.02
CA GLU A 9 -0.60 4.52 8.18
C GLU A 9 -1.31 3.16 8.10
N LEU A 10 -0.73 2.24 7.34
CA LEU A 10 -1.09 0.83 7.29
C LEU A 10 -0.36 0.09 8.42
N THR A 11 -0.99 -0.93 8.99
CA THR A 11 -0.28 -1.81 9.94
C THR A 11 0.77 -2.65 9.21
N PRO A 12 1.74 -3.28 9.92
CA PRO A 12 2.73 -4.13 9.28
C PRO A 12 2.12 -5.26 8.42
N ASN A 13 1.03 -5.87 8.89
CA ASN A 13 0.31 -6.89 8.10
C ASN A 13 -0.31 -6.30 6.84
N GLN A 14 -0.94 -5.12 6.95
CA GLN A 14 -1.52 -4.42 5.81
C GLN A 14 -0.46 -3.96 4.81
N LEU A 15 0.73 -3.56 5.27
CA LEU A 15 1.85 -3.23 4.40
C LEU A 15 2.38 -4.44 3.64
N LEU A 16 2.45 -5.61 4.29
CA LEU A 16 2.83 -6.86 3.64
C LEU A 16 1.83 -7.22 2.53
N GLU A 17 0.54 -7.19 2.86
CA GLU A 17 -0.52 -7.47 1.89
C GLU A 17 -0.59 -6.42 0.77
N ALA A 18 -0.26 -5.16 1.08
CA ALA A 18 -0.19 -4.11 0.08
C ALA A 18 0.96 -4.37 -0.91
N ARG A 19 2.13 -4.80 -0.42
CA ARG A 19 3.26 -5.20 -1.26
C ARG A 19 2.90 -6.40 -2.14
N ASN A 20 2.24 -7.42 -1.56
CA ASN A 20 1.76 -8.57 -2.33
C ASN A 20 0.79 -8.16 -3.43
N TRP A 21 -0.17 -7.29 -3.12
CA TRP A 21 -1.11 -6.76 -4.11
C TRP A 21 -0.40 -5.97 -5.23
N ILE A 22 0.59 -5.14 -4.89
CA ILE A 22 1.37 -4.40 -5.89
C ILE A 22 2.14 -5.36 -6.80
N LYS A 23 2.73 -6.43 -6.26
CA LYS A 23 3.41 -7.48 -7.03
C LYS A 23 2.46 -8.20 -7.98
N ASP A 24 1.26 -8.55 -7.51
CA ASP A 24 0.21 -9.18 -8.33
C ASP A 24 -0.28 -8.26 -9.46
N CYS A 25 -0.19 -6.95 -9.28
CA CYS A 25 -0.50 -5.96 -10.31
C CYS A 25 0.65 -5.72 -11.31
N SER A 26 1.76 -6.46 -11.23
CA SER A 26 2.92 -6.30 -12.10
C SER A 26 2.62 -6.65 -13.57
N PRO A 27 3.04 -5.81 -14.55
CA PRO A 27 3.87 -4.63 -14.39
C PRO A 27 3.06 -3.42 -13.88
N TRP A 28 3.43 -2.92 -12.71
CA TRP A 28 2.80 -1.76 -12.09
C TRP A 28 3.57 -0.52 -12.52
N GLY A 29 3.23 -0.01 -13.70
CA GLY A 29 4.06 0.97 -14.40
C GLY A 29 5.39 0.35 -14.85
N ASP A 30 6.50 0.95 -14.44
CA ASP A 30 7.86 0.49 -14.74
C ASP A 30 8.49 -0.36 -13.62
N LEU A 31 7.76 -0.60 -12.52
CA LEU A 31 8.24 -1.41 -11.39
C LEU A 31 8.17 -2.91 -11.71
N GLN A 32 9.30 -3.59 -11.55
CA GLN A 32 9.36 -5.06 -11.50
C GLN A 32 9.02 -5.55 -10.08
N GLU A 33 8.58 -6.80 -9.94
CA GLU A 33 8.23 -7.39 -8.64
C GLU A 33 9.35 -7.27 -7.59
N GLU A 34 10.61 -7.45 -8.01
CA GLU A 34 11.78 -7.39 -7.14
C GLU A 34 11.99 -6.00 -6.53
N GLN A 35 11.57 -4.96 -7.25
CA GLN A 35 11.69 -3.57 -6.81
C GLN A 35 10.58 -3.19 -5.84
N VAL A 36 9.48 -3.94 -5.79
CA VAL A 36 8.38 -3.71 -4.84
C VAL A 36 8.83 -3.96 -3.40
N ASP A 37 9.75 -4.90 -3.19
CA ASP A 37 10.35 -5.16 -1.87
C ASP A 37 11.27 -4.02 -1.41
N GLU A 38 11.81 -3.24 -2.35
CA GLU A 38 12.66 -2.09 -2.07
C GLU A 38 11.88 -0.81 -1.77
N LEU A 39 10.55 -0.79 -2.03
CA LEU A 39 9.71 0.36 -1.74
C LEU A 39 9.62 0.65 -0.25
N THR A 40 9.61 1.93 0.11
CA THR A 40 9.30 2.37 1.48
C THR A 40 7.83 2.17 1.82
N ASP A 41 7.49 2.12 3.10
CA ASP A 41 6.10 1.98 3.55
C ASP A 41 5.22 3.15 3.07
N ASP A 42 5.81 4.35 3.00
CA ASP A 42 5.17 5.54 2.42
C ASP A 42 4.86 5.36 0.92
N GLU A 43 5.78 4.78 0.15
CA GLU A 43 5.59 4.53 -1.27
C GLU A 43 4.55 3.45 -1.53
N VAL A 44 4.56 2.38 -0.75
CA VAL A 44 3.53 1.33 -0.78
C VAL A 44 2.16 1.92 -0.46
N THR A 45 2.08 2.70 0.62
CA THR A 45 0.84 3.35 1.07
C THR A 45 0.32 4.34 0.03
N ALA A 46 1.20 5.17 -0.55
CA ALA A 46 0.87 6.08 -1.64
C ALA A 46 0.42 5.32 -2.90
N GLY A 47 0.97 4.14 -3.12
CA GLY A 47 0.60 3.26 -4.21
C GLY A 47 -0.82 2.74 -4.11
N ILE A 48 -1.16 2.16 -2.97
CA ILE A 48 -2.52 1.73 -2.66
C ILE A 48 -3.49 2.91 -2.76
N ALA A 49 -3.14 4.07 -2.18
CA ALA A 49 -3.98 5.27 -2.23
C ALA A 49 -4.34 5.71 -3.65
N ARG A 50 -3.44 5.51 -4.63
CA ARG A 50 -3.59 5.96 -6.01
C ARG A 50 -4.24 4.92 -6.92
N HIS A 51 -3.98 3.63 -6.70
CA HIS A 51 -4.31 2.57 -7.64
C HIS A 51 -5.34 1.57 -7.13
N PHE A 52 -5.50 1.42 -5.82
CA PHE A 52 -6.53 0.55 -5.26
C PHE A 52 -7.90 1.22 -5.39
N GLU A 53 -8.90 0.46 -5.84
CA GLU A 53 -10.27 0.97 -5.97
C GLU A 53 -10.81 1.37 -4.59
N GLY A 54 -11.07 2.67 -4.39
CA GLY A 54 -11.47 3.21 -3.08
C GLY A 54 -10.31 3.58 -2.15
N GLY A 55 -9.06 3.48 -2.61
CA GLY A 55 -7.86 3.92 -1.91
C GLY A 55 -7.55 3.14 -0.63
N ILE A 56 -6.77 3.76 0.27
CA ILE A 56 -6.31 3.14 1.53
C ILE A 56 -7.50 2.67 2.38
N SER A 57 -8.57 3.47 2.45
CA SER A 57 -9.70 3.16 3.32
C SER A 57 -10.45 1.89 2.89
N GLU A 58 -10.57 1.59 1.59
CA GLU A 58 -11.12 0.30 1.14
C GLU A 58 -10.11 -0.83 1.26
N PHE A 59 -8.84 -0.58 0.99
CA PHE A 59 -7.80 -1.59 1.17
C PHE A 59 -7.74 -2.10 2.62
N LYS A 60 -7.89 -1.22 3.60
CA LYS A 60 -7.97 -1.58 5.03
C LYS A 60 -9.16 -2.49 5.35
N LYS A 61 -10.22 -2.51 4.53
CA LYS A 61 -11.36 -3.42 4.71
C LYS A 61 -11.14 -4.78 4.07
N THR A 62 -10.28 -4.86 3.05
CA THR A 62 -9.91 -6.14 2.42
C THR A 62 -8.88 -6.89 3.25
N VAL A 63 -8.05 -6.16 4.01
CA VAL A 63 -7.04 -6.75 4.89
C VAL A 63 -7.39 -6.45 6.36
N PRO A 64 -7.93 -7.43 7.11
CA PRO A 64 -8.21 -7.23 8.52
C PRO A 64 -6.92 -6.91 9.28
N THR A 65 -7.00 -5.95 10.20
CA THR A 65 -5.99 -5.81 11.25
C THR A 65 -6.17 -7.01 12.17
N GLU A 66 -5.23 -7.96 12.19
CA GLU A 66 -5.27 -9.08 13.13
C GLU A 66 -5.24 -8.54 14.56
N GLU A 67 -6.43 -8.36 15.13
CA GLU A 67 -6.71 -8.38 16.55
C GLU A 67 -7.58 -9.63 16.80
N GLU A 68 -6.96 -10.81 16.83
CA GLU A 68 -7.54 -12.02 17.44
C GLU A 68 -6.56 -12.63 18.44
#